data_AF-A0A957QAZ5-F1
#
_entry.id   AF-A0A957QAZ5-F1
#
_cell.length_a   1.000
_cell.length_b   1.000
_cell.length_c   1.000
_cell.angle_alpha   90.00
_cell.angle_beta   90.00
_cell.angle_gamma   90.00
#
_symmetry.space_group_name_H-M   'P 1'
#
loop_
_entity.id
_entity.type
_entity.pdbx_description
1 polymer ?
#
loop_
_entity_poly.entity_id
_entity_poly.type
_entity_poly.pdbx_seq_one_letter_code
_entity_poly.pdbx_strand_id
1 'polypeptide(L)'
;MIVVNDGSTDNTREVLAAYKSHPQVRVIHKENGKLPRALNTGFEAARGRYLTWTSTDNYMHPHMLTPSLDKPVLMLRESTERPEAVTARAARLVGTDEQRIIGEVQRLLHDADHYNVMASWIIIALDSPQPSSSVCRWCIMRSTLSATKGPPDDNPSSF
;
A
#
# COMPACT_ATOMS: atom_id res chain seq x y z
N MET A 1 -13.35 -6.26 1.61
CA MET A 1 -12.29 -7.10 2.19
C MET A 1 -12.06 -8.31 1.30
N ILE A 2 -10.80 -8.63 1.01
CA ILE A 2 -10.43 -9.84 0.25
C ILE A 2 -9.69 -10.76 1.22
N VAL A 3 -10.12 -12.02 1.29
CA VAL A 3 -9.48 -13.05 2.10
C VAL A 3 -8.90 -14.08 1.14
N VAL A 4 -7.58 -14.30 1.21
CA VAL A 4 -6.88 -15.29 0.40
C VAL A 4 -6.53 -16.47 1.28
N ASN A 5 -7.20 -17.61 1.06
CA ASN A 5 -6.81 -18.88 1.65
C ASN A 5 -5.73 -19.52 0.77
N ASP A 6 -4.49 -19.48 1.25
CA ASP A 6 -3.29 -19.99 0.58
C ASP A 6 -3.06 -21.49 0.83
N GLY A 7 -4.10 -22.30 0.65
CA GLY A 7 -4.01 -23.74 0.77
C GLY A 7 -3.95 -24.27 2.20
N SER A 8 -4.69 -23.64 3.13
CA SER A 8 -4.84 -24.16 4.50
C SER A 8 -5.34 -25.61 4.51
N THR A 9 -4.81 -26.41 5.44
CA THR A 9 -5.12 -27.84 5.62
C THR A 9 -6.05 -28.11 6.82
N ASP A 10 -6.48 -27.07 7.51
CA ASP A 10 -7.40 -27.10 8.64
C ASP A 10 -8.83 -26.75 8.19
N ASN A 11 -9.70 -26.41 9.15
CA ASN A 11 -11.10 -26.05 8.91
C ASN A 11 -11.30 -24.64 8.33
N THR A 12 -10.25 -23.97 7.85
CA THR A 12 -10.33 -22.59 7.34
C THR A 12 -11.35 -22.46 6.21
N ARG A 13 -11.52 -23.47 5.35
CA ARG A 13 -12.47 -23.41 4.21
C ARG A 13 -13.91 -23.35 4.70
N GLU A 14 -14.24 -24.16 5.70
CA GLU A 14 -15.57 -24.23 6.31
C GLU A 14 -15.89 -22.93 7.05
N VAL A 15 -14.93 -22.37 7.79
CA VAL A 15 -15.08 -21.07 8.46
C VAL A 15 -15.33 -19.96 7.45
N LEU A 16 -14.57 -19.92 6.35
CA LEU A 16 -14.74 -18.91 5.31
C LEU A 16 -16.05 -19.05 4.51
N ALA A 17 -16.64 -20.25 4.47
CA ALA A 17 -17.92 -20.47 3.81
C ALA A 17 -19.05 -19.65 4.44
N ALA A 18 -18.99 -19.36 5.75
CA ALA A 18 -19.95 -18.52 6.45
C ALA A 18 -20.01 -17.08 5.89
N TYR A 19 -18.94 -16.61 5.25
CA TYR A 19 -18.84 -15.26 4.69
C TYR A 19 -19.10 -15.19 3.19
N LYS A 20 -19.41 -16.31 2.54
CA LYS A 20 -19.57 -16.40 1.08
C LYS A 20 -20.64 -15.45 0.52
N SER A 21 -21.69 -15.19 1.29
CA SER A 21 -22.79 -14.29 0.92
C SER A 21 -22.60 -12.84 1.40
N HIS A 22 -21.54 -12.54 2.17
CA HIS A 22 -21.36 -11.21 2.73
C HIS A 22 -20.91 -10.23 1.62
N PRO A 23 -21.67 -9.15 1.35
CA PRO A 23 -21.47 -8.31 0.15
C PRO A 23 -20.13 -7.58 0.11
N GLN A 24 -19.50 -7.37 1.27
CA GLN A 24 -18.20 -6.71 1.39
C GLN A 24 -17.02 -7.69 1.51
N VAL A 25 -17.25 -9.00 1.52
CA VAL A 25 -16.19 -10.02 1.65
C VAL A 25 -16.09 -10.81 0.37
N ARG A 26 -14.86 -10.95 -0.14
CA ARG A 26 -14.57 -11.87 -1.24
C ARG A 26 -13.48 -12.83 -0.83
N VAL A 27 -13.78 -14.12 -0.89
CA VAL A 27 -12.86 -15.19 -0.54
C VAL A 27 -12.25 -15.77 -1.82
N ILE A 28 -10.94 -15.97 -1.83
CA ILE A 28 -10.18 -16.62 -2.91
C ILE A 28 -9.44 -17.81 -2.32
N HIS A 29 -9.59 -18.98 -2.93
CA HIS A 29 -8.85 -20.20 -2.56
C HIS A 29 -7.82 -20.51 -3.64
N LYS A 30 -6.60 -20.86 -3.23
CA LYS A 30 -5.52 -21.29 -4.12
C LYS A 30 -4.66 -22.38 -3.46
N GLU A 31 -3.79 -22.99 -4.24
CA GLU A 31 -2.73 -23.87 -3.73
C GLU A 31 -1.69 -23.07 -2.94
N ASN A 32 -1.01 -23.69 -1.97
CA ASN A 32 -0.04 -23.01 -1.12
C ASN A 32 1.11 -22.40 -1.93
N GLY A 33 1.24 -21.08 -1.89
CA GLY A 33 2.27 -20.31 -2.57
C GLY A 33 3.10 -19.43 -1.63
N LYS A 34 2.87 -19.52 -0.31
CA LYS A 34 3.38 -18.66 0.74
C LYS A 34 2.89 -17.20 0.61
N LEU A 35 3.19 -16.42 1.66
CA LEU A 35 2.74 -15.05 1.83
C LEU A 35 2.91 -14.14 0.60
N PRO A 36 4.07 -14.08 -0.09
CA PRO A 36 4.21 -13.18 -1.25
C PRO A 36 3.23 -13.48 -2.38
N ARG A 37 2.96 -14.77 -2.67
CA ARG A 37 1.99 -15.15 -3.71
C ARG A 37 0.56 -14.89 -3.26
N ALA A 38 0.25 -15.15 -1.98
CA ALA A 38 -1.07 -14.85 -1.43
C ALA A 38 -1.40 -13.36 -1.50
N LEU A 39 -0.43 -12.49 -1.14
CA LEU A 39 -0.58 -11.04 -1.23
C LEU A 39 -0.77 -10.58 -2.67
N ASN A 40 0.03 -11.09 -3.62
CA ASN A 40 -0.12 -10.77 -5.03
C ASN A 40 -1.52 -11.15 -5.55
N THR A 41 -2.01 -12.35 -5.23
CA THR A 41 -3.39 -12.77 -5.57
C THR A 41 -4.43 -11.81 -4.99
N GLY A 42 -4.25 -11.38 -3.74
CA GLY A 42 -5.15 -10.42 -3.09
C GLY A 42 -5.16 -9.06 -3.80
N PHE A 43 -3.98 -8.53 -4.13
CA PHE A 43 -3.83 -7.23 -4.80
C PHE A 43 -4.31 -7.25 -6.26
N GLU A 44 -4.04 -8.31 -7.02
CA GLU A 44 -4.53 -8.47 -8.40
C GLU A 44 -6.06 -8.49 -8.46
N ALA A 45 -6.70 -9.09 -7.45
CA ALA A 45 -8.15 -9.13 -7.41
C ALA A 45 -8.75 -7.78 -6.96
N ALA A 46 -8.00 -6.94 -6.25
CA ALA A 46 -8.50 -5.73 -5.62
C ALA A 46 -8.96 -4.66 -6.62
N ARG A 47 -10.01 -3.93 -6.24
CA ARG A 47 -10.63 -2.87 -7.06
C ARG A 47 -10.76 -1.54 -6.32
N GLY A 48 -10.23 -1.45 -5.11
CA GLY A 48 -10.31 -0.25 -4.29
C GLY A 48 -9.33 0.82 -4.76
N ARG A 49 -9.63 2.09 -4.49
CA ARG A 49 -8.71 3.22 -4.71
C ARG A 49 -7.44 3.11 -3.84
N TYR A 50 -7.56 2.46 -2.69
CA TYR A 50 -6.47 2.23 -1.75
C TYR A 50 -6.36 0.75 -1.44
N LEU A 51 -5.11 0.27 -1.34
CA LEU A 51 -4.78 -1.09 -1.01
C LEU A 51 -4.04 -1.12 0.33
N THR A 52 -4.48 -1.99 1.21
CA THR A 52 -3.82 -2.30 2.48
C THR A 52 -3.97 -3.79 2.72
N TRP A 53 -3.12 -4.35 3.58
CA TRP A 53 -3.20 -5.75 3.96
C TRP A 53 -2.94 -5.88 5.45
N THR A 54 -3.47 -6.95 6.04
CA THR A 54 -3.18 -7.34 7.42
C THR A 54 -3.02 -8.85 7.48
N SER A 55 -2.19 -9.30 8.41
CA SER A 55 -2.07 -10.71 8.73
C SER A 55 -3.30 -11.19 9.50
N THR A 56 -3.62 -12.48 9.40
CA THR A 56 -4.79 -13.10 10.03
C THR A 56 -4.69 -13.18 11.56
N ASP A 57 -3.48 -13.04 12.11
CA ASP A 57 -3.19 -13.00 13.55
C ASP A 57 -3.27 -11.58 14.15
N ASN A 58 -3.64 -10.57 13.35
CA ASN A 58 -3.77 -9.19 13.81
C ASN A 58 -5.24 -8.79 13.98
N TYR A 59 -5.53 -8.12 15.09
CA TYR A 59 -6.75 -7.34 15.26
C TYR A 59 -6.49 -5.88 14.88
N MET A 60 -7.25 -5.34 13.93
CA MET A 60 -7.16 -3.93 13.56
C MET A 60 -8.03 -3.09 14.49
N HIS A 61 -7.48 -2.01 15.03
CA HIS A 61 -8.27 -0.99 15.72
C HIS A 61 -9.30 -0.39 14.75
N PRO A 62 -10.54 -0.06 15.16
CA PRO A 62 -11.59 0.45 14.27
C PRO A 62 -11.17 1.66 13.44
N HIS A 63 -10.29 2.48 14.01
CA HIS A 63 -9.77 3.66 13.33
C HIS A 63 -8.47 3.43 12.59
N MET A 64 -7.79 2.27 12.63
CA MET A 64 -6.41 2.08 12.13
C MET A 64 -6.09 2.71 10.76
N LEU A 65 -7.03 2.67 9.82
CA LEU A 65 -6.84 3.23 8.48
C LEU A 65 -6.83 4.76 8.46
N THR A 66 -7.39 5.43 9.48
CA THR A 66 -7.40 6.90 9.64
C THR A 66 -6.06 7.43 10.21
N PRO A 67 -5.54 7.00 11.38
CA PRO A 67 -4.27 7.49 11.92
C PRO A 67 -3.05 7.10 11.09
N SER A 68 -3.11 6.04 10.29
CA SER A 68 -1.95 5.63 9.47
C SER A 68 -1.70 6.60 8.31
N LEU A 69 -2.71 7.37 7.93
CA LEU A 69 -2.63 8.43 6.93
C LEU A 69 -2.27 9.79 7.56
N ASP A 70 -2.43 9.98 8.87
CA ASP A 70 -2.19 11.27 9.54
C ASP A 70 -0.93 11.25 10.43
N LYS A 71 -0.01 10.31 10.21
CA LYS A 71 1.21 10.18 11.01
C LYS A 71 2.44 10.64 10.22
N PRO A 72 3.27 11.53 10.79
CA PRO A 72 4.56 11.89 10.21
C PRO A 72 5.44 10.65 9.97
N VAL A 73 6.01 10.52 8.77
CA VAL A 73 6.91 9.41 8.41
C VAL A 73 8.35 9.91 8.31
N LEU A 74 9.24 9.32 9.11
CA LEU A 74 10.69 9.55 8.99
C LEU A 74 11.32 8.41 8.19
N MET A 75 12.01 8.76 7.10
CA MET A 75 12.79 7.82 6.30
C MET A 75 14.25 7.86 6.71
N LEU A 76 14.72 6.76 7.29
CA LEU A 76 16.09 6.58 7.78
C LEU A 76 17.06 6.21 6.65
N ARG A 77 17.02 6.98 5.56
CA ARG A 77 17.88 6.82 4.38
C ARG A 77 18.26 8.20 3.83
N GLU A 78 19.39 8.28 3.16
CA GLU A 78 19.91 9.56 2.63
C GLU A 78 19.26 9.95 1.29
N SER A 79 18.71 8.99 0.55
CA SER A 79 18.05 9.26 -0.74
C SER A 79 16.81 8.41 -0.94
N THR A 80 15.92 8.92 -1.78
CA THR A 80 14.67 8.26 -2.16
C THR A 80 14.51 8.31 -3.66
N GLU A 81 14.18 7.18 -4.27
CA GLU A 81 13.69 7.10 -5.65
C GLU A 81 12.26 7.67 -5.80
N ARG A 82 11.64 8.05 -4.67
CA ARG A 82 10.29 8.60 -4.54
C ARG A 82 10.31 9.97 -3.87
N PRO A 83 10.77 11.02 -4.56
CA PRO A 83 10.86 12.36 -3.98
C PRO A 83 9.50 12.96 -3.67
N GLU A 84 8.42 12.46 -4.30
CA GLU A 84 7.07 13.00 -4.19
C GLU A 84 6.53 13.00 -2.75
N ALA A 85 6.81 11.96 -1.94
CA ALA A 85 6.40 11.91 -0.54
C ALA A 85 7.13 12.94 0.33
N VAL A 86 8.38 13.26 -0.05
CA VAL A 86 9.21 14.28 0.62
C VAL A 86 8.78 15.68 0.20
N THR A 87 8.54 15.88 -1.10
CA THR A 87 8.03 17.15 -1.66
C THR A 87 6.64 17.48 -1.10
N ALA A 88 5.78 16.48 -0.94
CA ALA A 88 4.47 16.63 -0.31
C ALA A 88 4.54 16.81 1.23
N ARG A 89 5.74 16.76 1.82
CA ARG A 89 6.00 16.89 3.27
C ARG A 89 5.31 15.83 4.15
N ALA A 90 4.75 14.80 3.52
CA ALA A 90 4.17 13.62 4.17
C ALA A 90 5.26 12.70 4.77
N ALA A 91 6.47 12.75 4.20
CA ALA A 91 7.64 12.05 4.70
C ALA A 91 8.86 12.97 4.75
N ARG A 92 9.81 12.67 5.65
CA ARG A 92 11.09 13.39 5.73
C ARG A 92 12.26 12.42 5.68
N LEU A 93 13.21 12.67 4.78
CA LEU A 93 14.50 12.00 4.81
C LEU A 93 15.33 12.58 5.95
N VAL A 94 15.69 11.71 6.89
CA VAL A 94 16.52 12.09 8.04
C VAL A 94 17.93 11.51 7.91
N GLY A 95 18.10 10.46 7.11
CA GLY A 95 19.36 9.74 6.99
C GLY A 95 19.57 8.77 8.15
N THR A 96 20.81 8.35 8.35
CA THR A 96 21.18 7.38 9.40
C THR A 96 21.97 8.02 10.55
N ASP A 97 22.15 9.33 10.54
CA ASP A 97 22.83 10.07 11.60
C ASP A 97 21.96 10.13 12.86
N GLU A 98 22.49 9.63 13.96
CA GLU A 98 21.76 9.49 15.23
C GLU A 98 21.26 10.83 15.77
N GLN A 99 22.08 11.88 15.69
CA GLN A 99 21.72 13.21 16.20
C GLN A 99 20.58 13.82 15.39
N ARG A 100 20.62 13.67 14.05
CA ARG A 100 19.50 14.07 13.17
C ARG A 100 18.23 13.30 13.49
N ILE A 101 18.32 11.99 13.70
CA ILE A 101 17.16 11.15 14.03
C ILE A 101 16.54 11.57 15.36
N ILE A 102 17.35 11.71 16.41
CA ILE A 102 16.88 12.11 17.73
C ILE A 102 16.27 13.51 17.67
N GLY A 103 16.94 14.46 17.01
CA GLY A 103 16.44 15.83 16.87
C GLY A 103 15.07 15.88 16.19
N GLU A 104 14.87 15.13 15.12
CA GLU A 104 13.59 15.09 14.40
C GLU A 104 12.49 14.37 15.18
N VAL A 105 12.81 13.27 15.87
CA VAL A 105 11.85 12.60 16.75
C VAL A 105 11.43 13.52 17.89
N GLN A 106 12.39 14.17 18.55
CA GLN A 106 12.12 15.12 19.63
C GLN A 106 11.26 16.29 19.15
N ARG A 107 11.52 16.79 17.95
CA ARG A 107 10.71 17.84 17.35
C ARG A 107 9.28 17.38 17.09
N LEU A 108 9.09 16.21 16.48
CA LEU A 108 7.74 15.66 16.25
C LEU A 108 6.97 15.40 17.56
N LEU A 109 7.65 15.08 18.66
CA LEU A 109 7.01 14.83 19.94
C LEU A 109 6.60 16.10 20.69
N HIS A 110 7.31 17.22 20.47
CA HIS A 110 7.16 18.43 21.29
C HIS A 110 6.72 19.68 20.51
N ASP A 111 6.73 19.65 19.18
CA ASP A 111 6.31 20.74 18.30
C ASP A 111 5.02 20.31 17.56
N ALA A 112 3.88 20.65 18.15
CA ALA A 112 2.56 20.30 17.62
C ALA A 112 2.32 20.89 16.23
N ASP A 113 2.84 22.07 15.93
CA ASP A 113 2.71 22.70 14.61
C ASP A 113 3.54 21.93 13.57
N HIS A 114 4.77 21.54 13.93
CA HIS A 114 5.59 20.72 13.05
C HIS A 114 4.97 19.34 12.80
N TYR A 115 4.43 18.71 13.84
CA TYR A 115 3.67 17.47 13.72
C TYR A 115 2.47 17.64 12.79
N ASN A 116 1.63 18.65 13.05
CA ASN A 116 0.40 18.90 12.30
C ASN A 116 0.71 19.23 10.83
N VAL A 117 1.77 19.99 10.56
CA VAL A 117 2.24 20.22 9.21
C VAL A 117 2.53 18.88 8.54
N MET A 118 3.35 17.99 9.12
CA MET A 118 3.66 16.71 8.48
C MET A 118 2.46 15.74 8.40
N ALA A 119 1.58 15.76 9.39
CA ALA A 119 0.39 14.92 9.47
C ALA A 119 -0.73 15.32 8.48
N SER A 120 -0.93 16.63 8.26
CA SER A 120 -2.10 17.14 7.52
C SER A 120 -2.02 17.01 5.99
N TRP A 121 -0.81 16.88 5.42
CA TRP A 121 -0.66 16.90 3.96
C TRP A 121 -1.08 15.62 3.25
N ILE A 122 -1.11 14.47 3.94
CA ILE A 122 -1.59 13.24 3.32
C ILE A 122 -3.07 13.40 2.96
N ILE A 123 -3.88 14.09 3.77
CA ILE A 123 -5.30 14.35 3.45
C ILE A 123 -5.43 15.32 2.27
N ILE A 124 -4.68 16.43 2.24
CA ILE A 124 -4.76 17.47 1.18
C ILE A 124 -4.31 16.95 -0.20
N ALA A 125 -3.31 16.07 -0.24
CA ALA A 125 -2.88 15.41 -1.48
C ALA A 125 -3.96 14.48 -2.07
N LEU A 126 -4.89 13.99 -1.25
CA LEU A 126 -5.93 13.04 -1.67
C LEU A 126 -7.21 13.74 -2.19
N ASP A 127 -7.41 15.03 -1.86
CA ASP A 127 -8.62 15.81 -2.16
C ASP A 127 -8.42 16.90 -3.24
N SER A 128 -7.22 16.99 -3.85
CA SER A 128 -6.96 17.96 -4.93
C SER A 128 -7.53 17.48 -6.29
N PRO A 129 -8.38 18.28 -6.97
CA PRO A 129 -9.07 17.91 -8.22
C PRO A 129 -8.20 17.95 -9.49
N GLN A 130 -6.88 18.02 -9.38
CA GLN A 130 -5.96 18.12 -10.53
C GLN A 130 -4.83 17.08 -10.44
N PRO A 131 -4.97 15.90 -11.08
CA PRO A 131 -3.89 14.93 -11.21
C PRO A 131 -3.05 15.25 -12.46
N SER A 132 -2.44 16.45 -12.53
CA SER A 132 -1.61 16.86 -13.67
C SER A 132 -0.11 16.74 -13.44
N SER A 133 0.34 16.39 -12.24
CA SER A 133 1.73 16.00 -11.98
C SER A 133 1.79 14.53 -11.59
N SER A 134 2.85 13.85 -12.01
CA SER A 134 3.12 12.42 -11.81
C SER A 134 3.09 11.94 -10.34
N VAL A 135 2.85 12.85 -9.39
CA VAL A 135 2.83 12.72 -7.93
C VAL A 135 1.69 11.85 -7.40
N CYS A 136 0.48 11.92 -7.98
CA CYS A 136 -0.68 11.17 -7.45
C CYS A 136 -0.94 9.81 -8.11
N ARG A 137 -0.22 9.48 -9.19
CA ARG A 137 -0.55 8.30 -10.00
C ARG A 137 -0.06 7.00 -9.36
N TRP A 138 0.94 7.05 -8.47
CA TRP A 138 1.68 5.84 -8.07
C TRP A 138 1.43 5.34 -6.64
N CYS A 139 1.07 6.19 -5.68
CA CYS A 139 0.44 5.70 -4.43
C CYS A 139 -0.88 4.94 -4.70
N ILE A 140 -1.41 5.02 -5.94
CA ILE A 140 -2.69 4.47 -6.37
C ILE A 140 -2.56 3.46 -7.55
N MET A 141 -1.40 3.22 -8.17
CA MET A 141 -1.30 2.20 -9.25
C MET A 141 -0.12 1.24 -9.15
N ARG A 142 -0.44 0.00 -8.76
CA ARG A 142 0.04 -1.19 -9.47
C ARG A 142 -1.09 -2.22 -9.63
N SER A 143 -2.05 -1.92 -10.51
CA SER A 143 -2.97 -2.91 -11.08
C SER A 143 -3.00 -2.90 -12.63
N THR A 144 -2.07 -2.22 -13.29
CA THR A 144 -1.94 -2.28 -14.76
C THR A 144 -0.47 -2.32 -15.18
N LEU A 145 0.15 -3.49 -14.99
CA LEU A 145 1.29 -3.92 -15.81
C LEU A 145 1.12 -5.42 -16.11
N SER A 146 0.17 -5.72 -16.99
CA SER A 146 0.30 -6.80 -17.98
C SER A 146 -0.80 -6.64 -19.04
N ALA A 147 -0.62 -5.71 -19.98
CA ALA A 147 -1.36 -5.72 -21.24
C ALA A 147 -0.69 -4.81 -22.30
N THR A 148 0.58 -5.06 -22.62
CA THR A 148 1.12 -4.83 -23.98
C THR A 148 2.26 -5.83 -24.22
N LYS A 149 1.92 -7.12 -24.33
CA LYS A 149 2.60 -7.96 -25.32
C LYS A 149 1.84 -7.71 -26.61
N GLY A 150 2.49 -7.11 -27.61
CA GLY A 150 1.98 -7.14 -28.98
C GLY A 150 1.81 -8.60 -29.43
N PRO A 151 0.97 -8.86 -30.45
CA PRO A 151 0.83 -10.20 -30.99
C PRO A 151 2.20 -10.72 -31.48
N PRO A 152 2.44 -12.05 -31.49
CA PRO A 152 3.63 -12.60 -32.09
C PRO A 152 3.65 -12.24 -33.57
N ASP A 153 4.76 -11.67 -34.04
CA ASP A 153 5.04 -11.53 -35.47
C ASP A 153 5.16 -12.93 -36.09
N ASP A 154 4.08 -13.38 -36.72
CA ASP A 154 4.14 -14.37 -37.79
C ASP A 154 4.49 -13.62 -39.08
N ASN A 155 5.76 -13.68 -39.49
CA ASN A 155 6.10 -13.51 -40.90
C ASN A 155 7.06 -14.63 -41.34
N PRO A 156 6.64 -15.50 -42.26
CA PRO A 156 7.47 -16.57 -42.79
C PRO A 156 8.47 -16.05 -43.82
N SER A 157 9.54 -16.82 -44.02
CA SER A 157 10.44 -16.81 -45.19
C SER A 157 11.28 -15.54 -45.46
N SER A 158 12.61 -15.67 -45.34
CA SER A 158 13.52 -15.65 -46.50
C SER A 158 15.01 -15.72 -46.07
N PHE A 159 15.63 -16.84 -46.45
CA PHE A 159 17.06 -17.18 -46.56
C PHE A 159 17.93 -17.29 -45.29
#